data_AF-A0A7V3U405-F1
#
_entry.id   AF-A0A7V3U405-F1
#
_cell.length_a   1.000
_cell.length_b   1.000
_cell.length_c   1.000
_cell.angle_alpha   90.00
_cell.angle_beta   90.00
_cell.angle_gamma   90.00
#
_symmetry.space_group_name_H-M   'P 1'
#
loop_
_entity.id
_entity.type
_entity.pdbx_description
1 polymer ?
#
loop_
_entity_poly.entity_id
_entity_poly.type
_entity_poly.pdbx_seq_one_letter_code
_entity_poly.pdbx_strand_id
1 'polypeptide(L)' 'MRLICPNCDAQYEVDDSVIPSEGRDVQCSSCGHTWFQKSAAQLEADGETPVDAPKQDAEQETDATPEAEGEGDTKSAETS' A
#
# COMPACT_ATOMS: atom_id res chain seq x y z
N MET A 1 -13.27 4.36 1.15
CA MET A 1 -12.54 4.58 2.44
C MET A 1 -13.14 3.83 3.65
N ARG A 2 -12.38 3.61 4.73
CA ARG A 2 -12.85 3.00 5.99
C ARG A 2 -12.89 4.03 7.12
N LEU A 3 -14.00 4.07 7.86
CA LEU A 3 -14.24 4.95 9.01
C LEU A 3 -14.26 4.16 10.31
N ILE A 4 -13.69 4.72 11.38
CA ILE A 4 -13.65 4.10 12.70
C ILE A 4 -14.23 5.09 13.72
N CYS A 5 -15.25 4.67 14.45
CA CYS A 5 -15.85 5.50 15.49
C CYS A 5 -14.88 5.64 16.68
N PRO A 6 -14.47 6.86 17.07
CA PRO A 6 -13.50 7.06 18.17
C PRO A 6 -14.08 6.80 19.56
N ASN A 7 -15.38 6.55 19.66
CA ASN A 7 -16.08 6.34 20.93
C ASN A 7 -16.32 4.86 21.26
N CYS A 8 -16.51 4.01 20.25
CA CYS A 8 -16.90 2.62 20.44
C CYS A 8 -16.21 1.64 19.48
N ASP A 9 -15.25 2.11 18.69
CA ASP A 9 -14.43 1.30 17.78
C ASP A 9 -15.21 0.55 16.69
N ALA A 10 -16.47 0.94 16.44
CA ALA A 10 -17.24 0.44 15.31
C ALA A 10 -16.61 0.87 13.98
N GLN A 11 -16.54 -0.05 13.02
CA GLN A 11 -15.95 0.16 11.69
C GLN A 11 -17.03 0.24 10.61
N TYR A 12 -16.89 1.19 9.70
CA TYR A 12 -17.80 1.39 8.58
C TYR A 12 -17.03 1.51 7.27
N GLU A 13 -17.47 0.78 6.25
CA GLU A 13 -16.89 0.83 4.93
C GLU A 13 -17.81 1.65 4.02
N VAL A 14 -17.26 2.70 3.41
CA VAL A 14 -18.04 3.66 2.63
C VAL A 14 -17.27 4.09 1.38
N ASP A 15 -18.01 4.39 0.31
CA ASP A 15 -17.42 4.92 -0.92
C ASP A 15 -16.85 6.32 -0.72
N ASP A 16 -15.77 6.64 -1.42
CA ASP A 16 -15.11 7.96 -1.31
C ASP A 16 -16.01 9.09 -1.84
N SER A 17 -17.05 8.75 -2.61
CA SER A 17 -18.08 9.70 -3.06
C SER A 17 -19.01 10.19 -1.95
N VAL A 18 -19.10 9.49 -0.81
CA VAL A 18 -20.00 9.91 0.28
C VAL A 18 -19.38 10.97 1.19
N ILE A 19 -18.05 11.11 1.19
CA ILE A 19 -17.33 12.16 1.91
C ILE A 19 -16.79 13.17 0.87
N PRO A 20 -17.44 14.33 0.69
CA PRO A 20 -16.98 15.33 -0.28
C PRO A 20 -15.65 15.92 0.15
N SER A 21 -14.91 16.55 -0.79
CA SER A 21 -13.55 17.08 -0.58
C SER A 21 -13.39 18.08 0.57
N GLU A 22 -14.48 18.69 1.03
CA GLU A 22 -14.52 19.60 2.19
C GLU A 22 -14.57 18.85 3.53
N GLY A 23 -14.79 17.53 3.52
CA GLY A 23 -15.13 16.71 4.68
C GLY A 23 -16.63 16.76 5.01
N ARG A 24 -17.04 15.96 6.00
CA ARG A 24 -18.44 15.86 6.45
C ARG A 24 -18.55 15.39 7.90
N ASP A 25 -19.58 15.86 8.60
CA ASP A 25 -20.01 15.29 9.88
C ASP A 25 -20.66 13.91 9.68
N VAL A 26 -20.15 12.91 10.40
CA VAL A 26 -20.63 11.53 10.36
C VAL A 26 -21.12 11.11 11.74
N GLN A 27 -22.22 10.38 11.79
CA GLN A 27 -22.81 9.86 13.02
C GLN A 27 -22.66 8.34 13.09
N CYS A 28 -22.17 7.84 14.22
CA CYS A 28 -22.08 6.41 14.50
C CYS A 28 -23.48 5.83 14.71
N SER A 29 -23.88 4.85 13.91
CA SER A 29 -25.16 4.16 14.12
C SER A 29 -25.19 3.26 15.35
N SER A 30 -24.02 2.82 15.85
CA SER A 30 -23.92 1.96 17.02
C SER A 30 -24.05 2.71 18.35
N CYS A 31 -23.50 3.92 18.47
CA CYS A 31 -23.49 4.68 19.73
C CYS A 31 -24.03 6.11 19.64
N GLY A 32 -24.33 6.62 18.44
CA GLY A 32 -24.82 7.98 18.22
C GLY A 32 -23.74 9.07 18.26
N HIS A 33 -22.48 8.74 18.53
CA HIS A 33 -21.38 9.72 18.53
C HIS A 33 -21.20 10.33 17.12
N THR A 34 -21.10 11.65 17.06
CA THR A 34 -20.91 12.38 15.80
C THR A 34 -19.51 12.99 15.79
N TRP A 35 -18.76 12.80 14.70
CA TRP A 35 -17.43 13.36 14.51
C TRP A 35 -17.25 13.90 13.09
N PHE A 36 -16.25 14.75 12.90
CA PHE A 36 -15.90 15.29 11.59
C PHE A 36 -14.95 14.35 10.86
N GLN A 37 -15.33 13.92 9.66
CA GLN A 37 -14.54 13.05 8.81
C GLN A 37 -13.94 13.84 7.65
N LYS A 38 -12.60 13.87 7.57
CA LYS A 38 -11.85 14.37 6.41
C LYS A 38 -12.03 13.45 5.20
N SER A 39 -11.95 14.02 4.01
CA SER A 39 -11.96 13.33 2.73
C SER A 39 -10.74 12.45 2.55
N ALA A 40 -10.83 11.39 1.73
CA ALA A 40 -9.67 10.59 1.33
C ALA A 40 -8.55 11.49 0.77
N ALA A 41 -8.87 12.41 -0.14
CA ALA A 41 -7.89 13.34 -0.71
C ALA A 41 -7.20 14.25 0.32
N GLN A 42 -7.90 14.64 1.40
CA GLN A 42 -7.31 15.45 2.47
C GLN A 42 -6.41 14.61 3.37
N LEU A 43 -6.76 13.35 3.61
CA LEU A 43 -5.93 12.40 4.38
C LEU A 43 -4.65 12.05 3.61
N GLU A 44 -4.74 11.87 2.29
CA GLU A 44 -3.58 11.62 1.43
C GLU A 44 -2.65 12.84 1.38
N ALA A 45 -3.20 14.06 1.37
CA ALA A 45 -2.43 15.29 1.39
C ALA A 45 -1.72 15.56 2.73
N ASP A 46 -2.27 15.08 3.84
CA ASP A 46 -1.69 15.20 5.19
C ASP A 46 -0.56 14.18 5.43
N GLY A 47 -0.32 13.24 4.50
CA GLY A 47 0.72 12.22 4.63
C GLY A 47 0.40 11.12 5.64
N GLU A 48 -0.82 11.05 6.15
CA GLU A 48 -1.31 9.96 6.99
C GLU A 48 -1.82 8.81 6.10
N THR A 49 -0.89 8.14 5.41
CA THR A 49 -1.19 6.84 4.79
C THR A 49 -1.54 5.84 5.90
N PRO A 50 -2.75 5.27 5.94
CA PRO A 50 -3.00 4.10 6.76
C PRO A 50 -2.07 3.01 6.26
N VAL A 51 -1.04 2.71 7.05
CA VAL A 51 -0.09 1.62 6.82
C VAL A 51 -0.76 0.27 7.05
N ASP A 52 -1.77 -0.06 6.24
CA ASP A 52 -2.17 -1.47 6.06
C ASP A 52 -1.37 -2.04 4.89
N ALA A 53 -0.08 -2.26 5.16
CA ALA A 53 0.76 -3.09 4.34
C ALA A 53 0.77 -4.49 4.94
N PRO A 54 -0.05 -5.44 4.46
CA PRO A 54 0.35 -6.83 4.53
C PRO A 54 1.46 -7.01 3.49
N LYS A 55 2.69 -6.93 4.00
CA LYS A 55 3.86 -7.69 3.57
C LYS A 55 3.45 -8.90 2.70
N GLN A 56 3.50 -8.78 1.37
CA GLN A 56 3.63 -9.94 0.48
C GLN A 56 5.10 -10.35 0.45
N ASP A 57 5.51 -10.91 1.58
CA ASP A 57 6.57 -11.91 1.63
C ASP A 57 5.84 -13.25 1.36
N ALA A 58 5.83 -13.68 0.10
CA ALA A 58 5.42 -15.01 -0.34
C ALA A 58 5.85 -15.21 -1.81
N GLU A 59 7.14 -15.50 -1.98
CA GLU A 59 7.64 -16.60 -2.80
C GLU A 59 7.12 -16.73 -4.25
N GLN A 60 7.99 -16.39 -5.21
CA GLN A 60 8.17 -17.26 -6.37
C GLN A 60 9.67 -17.34 -6.69
N GLU A 61 10.32 -18.28 -6.01
CA GLU A 61 11.47 -18.98 -6.58
C GLU A 61 11.04 -19.59 -7.93
N THR A 62 11.84 -19.35 -8.96
CA THR A 62 11.96 -20.00 -10.31
C THR A 62 12.41 -18.88 -11.25
N ASP A 63 13.66 -18.79 -11.67
CA ASP A 63 14.37 -19.76 -12.47
C ASP A 63 15.87 -19.52 -12.31
N ALA A 64 16.53 -20.43 -11.60
CA ALA A 64 17.96 -20.63 -11.77
C ALA A 64 18.10 -21.70 -12.88
N THR A 65 18.15 -21.27 -14.14
CA THR A 65 18.72 -22.09 -15.20
C THR A 65 20.22 -21.76 -15.33
N PRO A 66 21.12 -22.72 -15.05
CA PRO A 66 22.56 -22.54 -15.23
C PRO A 66 22.93 -22.79 -16.70
N GLU A 67 23.36 -21.74 -17.41
CA GLU A 67 24.13 -21.93 -18.65
C GLU A 67 25.61 -21.77 -18.33
N ALA A 68 26.19 -22.94 -18.06
CA ALA A 68 27.61 -23.20 -17.98
C ALA A 68 28.28 -23.02 -19.35
N GLU A 69 29.46 -22.39 -19.31
CA GLU A 69 30.68 -22.80 -20.04
C GLU A 69 30.65 -22.70 -21.57
N GLY A 70 31.38 -21.75 -22.15
CA GLY A 70 32.77 -21.95 -22.59
C GLY A 70 32.82 -21.55 -24.07
N GLU A 71 33.72 -20.69 -24.52
CA GLU A 71 35.00 -21.00 -25.19
C GLU A 71 35.37 -19.65 -25.82
N GLY A 72 36.58 -19.08 -25.76
CA GLY A 72 37.87 -19.67 -26.03
C GLY A 72 38.59 -18.73 -27.00
N ASP A 73 39.80 -18.32 -26.60
CA ASP A 73 40.93 -17.95 -27.46
C ASP A 73 40.78 -16.81 -28.49
N THR A 74 41.37 -15.65 -28.17
CA THR A 74 42.13 -14.89 -29.18
C THR A 74 43.53 -14.60 -28.66
N LYS A 75 44.43 -15.55 -28.94
CA LYS A 75 45.87 -15.37 -29.20
C LYS A 75 46.32 -13.95 -29.59
N SER A 76 47.29 -13.43 -28.85
CA SER A 76 48.42 -12.60 -29.33
C SER A 76 49.45 -12.52 -28.22
N ALA A 77 50.44 -13.43 -28.21
CA ALA A 77 51.72 -13.26 -28.90
C ALA A 77 52.56 -12.16 -28.26
N GLU A 78 53.47 -12.53 -27.34
CA GLU A 78 54.73 -11.81 -27.16
C GLU A 78 55.89 -12.80 -26.96
N THR A 79 57.02 -12.36 -27.48
CA THR A 79 58.22 -13.08 -27.86
C THR A 79 59.32 -12.81 -26.84
N SER A 80 60.03 -13.86 -26.39
CA SER A 80 61.48 -13.88 -26.03
C SER A 80 61.85 -15.18 -25.34
#